data_AF-A0A1H7ZXT5-F1
#
_entry.id   AF-A0A1H7ZXT5-F1
#
_cell.length_a   1.000
_cell.length_b   1.000
_cell.length_c   1.000
_cell.angle_alpha   90.00
_cell.angle_beta   90.00
_cell.angle_gamma   90.00
#
_symmetry.space_group_name_H-M   'P 1'
#
loop_
_entity.id
_entity.type
_entity.pdbx_description
1 polymer ?
#
loop_
_entity_poly.entity_id
_entity_poly.type
_entity_poly.pdbx_seq_one_letter_code
_entity_poly.pdbx_strand_id
1 'polypeptide(L)'
;MTRFDRLLSESRRPDASAFIAKLNEQALHASQELREFKLNLLERQLAGTIDFLLTPSFVNHMVNELEEYLRILQALQEGKGVPLFHPLHYDMVWLQDAFGHAASLAADLDFAEKPLIAKSMAFQKDFEGFYLKAVEMTGYLRTRLKDFPALRKFHADINLEMRVFMHFLSELEEFELRGEVLDRINPLMPDHMYREECYYLSKLAALGEIQSPNCDPTKPRVTG
;
A
#
# COMPACT_ATOMS: atom_id res chain seq x y z
N MET A 1 2.19 -0.18 24.14
CA MET A 1 3.05 -0.64 23.03
C MET A 1 2.46 -1.93 22.47
N THR A 2 2.01 -1.89 21.22
CA THR A 2 1.33 -3.03 20.58
C THR A 2 2.32 -4.14 20.19
N ARG A 3 1.81 -5.30 19.77
CA ARG A 3 2.65 -6.43 19.31
C ARG A 3 3.51 -6.04 18.11
N PHE A 4 2.95 -5.35 17.12
CA PHE A 4 3.70 -4.88 15.96
C PHE A 4 4.68 -3.75 16.28
N ASP A 5 4.38 -2.85 17.23
CA ASP A 5 5.36 -1.86 17.70
C ASP A 5 6.60 -2.56 18.30
N ARG A 6 6.40 -3.67 19.03
CA ARG A 6 7.50 -4.47 19.58
C ARG A 6 8.34 -5.11 18.49
N LEU A 7 7.71 -5.83 17.57
CA LEU A 7 8.41 -6.46 16.44
C LEU A 7 9.19 -5.42 15.61
N LEU A 8 8.59 -4.26 15.33
CA LEU A 8 9.26 -3.16 14.65
C LEU A 8 10.47 -2.65 15.44
N SER A 9 10.31 -2.41 16.75
CA SER A 9 11.41 -1.95 17.60
C SER A 9 12.57 -2.95 17.63
N GLU A 10 12.27 -4.25 17.68
CA GLU A 10 13.27 -5.32 17.69
C GLU A 10 13.98 -5.43 16.33
N SER A 11 13.25 -5.28 15.22
CA SER A 11 13.82 -5.29 13.86
C SER A 11 14.80 -4.14 13.59
N ARG A 12 14.65 -3.01 14.30
CA ARG A 12 15.50 -1.82 14.18
C ARG A 12 16.74 -1.87 15.07
N ARG A 13 16.90 -2.89 15.91
CA ARG A 13 18.09 -3.02 16.75
C ARG A 13 19.34 -3.29 15.90
N PRO A 14 20.51 -2.75 16.27
CA PRO A 14 21.75 -2.99 15.54
C PRO A 14 22.12 -4.49 15.43
N ASP A 15 21.69 -5.29 16.40
CA ASP A 15 21.96 -6.73 16.48
C ASP A 15 20.81 -7.60 15.93
N ALA A 16 19.80 -7.02 15.28
CA ALA A 16 18.61 -7.73 14.77
C ALA A 16 18.94 -8.92 13.86
N SER A 17 20.03 -8.83 13.09
CA SER A 17 20.50 -9.92 12.22
C SER A 17 20.80 -11.21 12.98
N ALA A 18 21.23 -11.13 14.25
CA ALA A 18 21.53 -12.29 15.09
C ALA A 18 20.29 -13.10 15.49
N PHE A 19 19.10 -12.49 15.44
CA PHE A 19 17.83 -13.13 15.83
C PHE A 19 16.73 -12.98 14.76
N ILE A 20 17.11 -12.68 13.51
CA ILE A 20 16.18 -12.40 12.41
C ILE A 20 15.26 -13.58 12.09
N ALA A 21 15.76 -14.82 12.22
CA ALA A 21 14.95 -16.02 12.00
C ALA A 21 13.76 -16.09 12.99
N LYS A 22 14.04 -15.79 14.26
CA LYS A 22 13.02 -15.72 15.32
C LYS A 22 12.07 -14.54 15.12
N LEU A 23 12.58 -13.38 14.69
CA LEU A 23 11.73 -12.24 14.37
C LEU A 23 10.76 -12.56 13.23
N ASN A 24 11.26 -13.19 12.16
CA ASN A 24 10.44 -13.57 11.02
C ASN A 24 9.37 -14.59 11.43
N GLU A 25 9.68 -15.55 12.31
CA GLU A 25 8.72 -16.52 12.83
C GLU A 25 7.62 -15.83 13.65
N GLN A 26 8.01 -14.95 14.57
CA GLN A 26 7.07 -14.19 15.41
C GLN A 26 6.19 -13.23 14.59
N ALA A 27 6.78 -12.59 13.57
CA ALA A 27 6.07 -11.73 12.63
C ALA A 27 5.12 -12.52 11.74
N LEU A 28 5.48 -13.74 11.32
CA LEU A 28 4.61 -14.62 10.54
C LEU A 28 3.36 -14.97 11.34
N HIS A 29 3.55 -15.44 12.58
CA HIS A 29 2.45 -15.77 13.48
C HIS A 29 1.56 -14.54 13.75
N ALA A 30 2.17 -13.37 13.99
CA ALA A 30 1.43 -12.13 14.23
C ALA A 30 0.60 -11.69 13.02
N SER A 31 1.17 -11.82 11.83
CA SER A 31 0.53 -11.40 10.58
C SER A 31 -0.60 -12.36 10.18
N GLN A 32 -0.46 -13.67 10.47
CA GLN A 32 -1.53 -14.65 10.30
C GLN A 32 -2.73 -14.33 11.21
N GLU A 33 -2.49 -14.09 12.51
CA GLU A 33 -3.55 -13.68 13.43
C GLU A 33 -4.24 -12.38 13.00
N LEU A 34 -3.46 -11.39 12.54
CA LEU A 34 -4.01 -10.12 12.08
C LEU A 34 -4.85 -10.29 10.81
N ARG A 35 -4.41 -11.16 9.88
CA ARG A 35 -5.19 -11.50 8.68
C ARG A 35 -6.53 -12.13 9.06
N GLU A 36 -6.54 -13.14 9.93
CA GLU A 36 -7.79 -13.77 10.39
C GLU A 36 -8.71 -12.78 11.11
N PHE A 37 -8.14 -11.88 11.92
CA PHE A 37 -8.90 -10.81 12.55
C PHE A 37 -9.55 -9.87 11.54
N LYS A 38 -8.80 -9.38 10.54
CA LYS A 38 -9.34 -8.49 9.50
C LYS A 38 -10.39 -9.20 8.63
N LEU A 39 -10.20 -10.48 8.31
CA LEU A 39 -11.20 -11.29 7.60
C LEU A 39 -12.47 -11.49 8.43
N ASN A 40 -12.37 -11.69 9.74
CA ASN A 40 -13.54 -11.76 10.61
C ASN A 40 -14.30 -10.42 10.68
N LEU A 41 -13.58 -9.28 10.72
CA LEU A 41 -14.23 -7.97 10.60
C LEU A 41 -14.98 -7.85 9.28
N LEU A 42 -14.33 -8.19 8.16
CA LEU A 42 -14.92 -8.15 6.83
C LEU A 42 -16.16 -9.05 6.74
N GLU A 43 -16.09 -10.29 7.21
CA GLU A 43 -17.22 -11.23 7.27
C GLU A 43 -18.40 -10.60 8.03
N ARG A 44 -18.13 -10.03 9.21
CA ARG A 44 -19.18 -9.41 10.03
C ARG A 44 -19.78 -8.18 9.38
N GLN A 45 -18.99 -7.39 8.64
CA GLN A 45 -19.50 -6.27 7.85
C GLN A 45 -20.43 -6.74 6.73
N LEU A 46 -20.01 -7.76 5.98
CA LEU A 46 -20.81 -8.34 4.90
C LEU A 46 -22.10 -9.01 5.42
N ALA A 47 -22.09 -9.53 6.65
CA ALA A 47 -23.25 -10.09 7.32
C ALA A 47 -24.13 -9.03 8.04
N GLY A 48 -23.70 -7.77 8.11
CA GLY A 48 -24.43 -6.72 8.84
C GLY A 48 -24.46 -6.91 10.36
N THR A 49 -23.41 -7.51 10.93
CA THR A 49 -23.31 -7.89 12.37
C THR A 49 -22.24 -7.11 13.15
N ILE A 50 -21.77 -6.00 12.58
CA ILE A 50 -20.83 -5.07 13.21
C ILE A 50 -21.06 -3.65 12.68
N ASP A 51 -20.98 -2.66 13.59
CA ASP A 51 -20.82 -1.26 13.22
C ASP A 51 -19.33 -0.93 13.18
N PHE A 52 -18.82 -0.60 11.99
CA PHE A 52 -17.41 -0.32 11.77
C PHE A 52 -17.25 0.83 10.77
N LEU A 53 -16.36 1.78 11.07
CA LEU A 53 -16.21 3.01 10.28
C LEU A 53 -15.46 2.80 8.96
N LEU A 54 -14.59 1.78 8.88
CA LEU A 54 -13.89 1.46 7.62
C LEU A 54 -14.82 0.66 6.71
N THR A 55 -14.80 0.93 5.41
CA THR A 55 -15.63 0.20 4.45
C THR A 55 -15.07 -1.21 4.17
N PRO A 56 -15.91 -2.16 3.71
CA PRO A 56 -15.46 -3.52 3.41
C PRO A 56 -14.28 -3.58 2.44
N SER A 57 -14.26 -2.74 1.40
CA SER A 57 -13.16 -2.71 0.42
C SER A 57 -11.85 -2.21 1.04
N PHE A 58 -11.91 -1.23 1.95
CA PHE A 58 -10.72 -0.74 2.65
C PHE A 58 -10.13 -1.84 3.56
N VAL A 59 -10.98 -2.59 4.27
CA VAL A 59 -10.54 -3.77 5.03
C VAL A 59 -10.00 -4.88 4.13
N ASN A 60 -10.56 -5.05 2.94
CA ASN A 60 -10.07 -6.01 1.96
C ASN A 60 -8.67 -5.65 1.43
N HIS A 61 -8.40 -4.37 1.13
CA HIS A 61 -7.07 -3.91 0.68
C HIS A 61 -6.01 -4.15 1.78
N MET A 62 -6.38 -3.84 3.02
CA MET A 62 -5.62 -4.18 4.22
C MET A 62 -5.31 -5.68 4.38
N VAL A 63 -6.12 -6.58 3.80
CA VAL A 63 -5.84 -8.03 3.76
C VAL A 63 -4.88 -8.35 2.61
N ASN A 64 -5.04 -7.73 1.44
CA ASN A 64 -4.11 -7.86 0.31
C ASN A 64 -2.66 -7.50 0.73
N GLU A 65 -2.48 -6.37 1.42
CA GLU A 65 -1.18 -5.93 1.96
C GLU A 65 -0.56 -6.98 2.91
N LEU A 66 -1.37 -7.53 3.82
CA LEU A 66 -0.90 -8.56 4.76
C LEU A 66 -0.51 -9.84 4.04
N GLU A 67 -1.25 -10.23 3.01
CA GLU A 67 -0.90 -11.41 2.22
C GLU A 67 0.42 -11.22 1.45
N GLU A 68 0.74 -10.01 0.98
CA GLU A 68 2.07 -9.71 0.44
C GLU A 68 3.17 -9.88 1.51
N TYR A 69 2.94 -9.39 2.73
CA TYR A 69 3.92 -9.58 3.81
C TYR A 69 4.07 -11.05 4.21
N LEU A 70 2.97 -11.81 4.28
CA LEU A 70 2.98 -13.24 4.54
C LEU A 70 3.78 -14.01 3.48
N ARG A 71 3.63 -13.68 2.19
CA ARG A 71 4.43 -14.27 1.09
C ARG A 71 5.93 -14.03 1.32
N ILE A 72 6.31 -12.82 1.74
CA ILE A 72 7.71 -12.48 2.05
C ILE A 72 8.19 -13.30 3.25
N LEU A 73 7.45 -13.31 4.35
CA LEU A 73 7.84 -14.00 5.58
C LEU A 73 7.96 -15.51 5.38
N GLN A 74 7.06 -16.13 4.62
CA GLN A 74 7.13 -17.56 4.28
C GLN A 74 8.41 -17.88 3.51
N ALA A 75 8.74 -17.09 2.48
CA ALA A 75 9.98 -17.27 1.73
C ALA A 75 11.21 -17.13 2.64
N LEU A 76 11.23 -16.12 3.52
CA LEU A 76 12.34 -15.92 4.48
C LEU A 76 12.46 -17.08 5.48
N GLN A 77 11.34 -17.65 5.95
CA GLN A 77 11.33 -18.83 6.84
C GLN A 77 11.86 -20.10 6.16
N GLU A 78 11.65 -20.22 4.84
CA GLU A 78 12.23 -21.30 4.03
C GLU A 78 13.72 -21.09 3.72
N GLY A 79 14.35 -20.05 4.26
CA GLY A 79 15.74 -19.68 3.97
C GLY A 79 15.94 -19.10 2.58
N LYS A 80 14.86 -18.71 1.89
CA LYS A 80 14.91 -18.00 0.60
C LYS A 80 15.04 -16.49 0.85
N GLY A 81 15.44 -15.77 -0.18
CA GLY A 81 15.41 -14.30 -0.17
C GLY A 81 13.98 -13.75 -0.29
N VAL A 82 13.85 -12.42 -0.20
CA VAL A 82 12.59 -11.73 -0.53
C VAL A 82 12.21 -12.06 -1.98
N PRO A 83 11.01 -12.61 -2.24
CA PRO A 83 10.62 -12.99 -3.59
C PRO A 83 10.51 -11.76 -4.51
N LEU A 84 10.99 -11.93 -5.73
CA LEU A 84 10.83 -10.96 -6.81
C LEU A 84 9.79 -11.51 -7.78
N PHE A 85 8.73 -10.73 -8.01
CA PHE A 85 7.67 -11.07 -8.93
C PHE A 85 7.81 -10.28 -10.24
N HIS A 86 7.05 -10.68 -11.25
CA HIS A 86 6.88 -9.88 -12.45
C HIS A 86 6.29 -8.50 -12.09
N PRO A 87 6.65 -7.38 -12.74
CA PRO A 87 6.12 -6.05 -12.44
C PRO A 87 4.59 -5.99 -12.27
N LEU A 88 3.85 -6.61 -13.20
CA LEU A 88 2.39 -6.71 -13.14
C LEU A 88 1.82 -7.38 -11.88
N HIS A 89 2.57 -8.20 -11.13
CA HIS A 89 2.13 -8.66 -9.81
C HIS A 89 1.94 -7.49 -8.85
N TYR A 90 2.91 -6.56 -8.84
CA TYR A 90 2.85 -5.37 -8.01
C TYR A 90 1.75 -4.43 -8.51
N ASP A 91 1.61 -4.24 -9.82
CA ASP A 91 0.55 -3.39 -10.39
C ASP A 91 -0.85 -3.87 -9.98
N MET A 92 -1.07 -5.19 -9.98
CA MET A 92 -2.36 -5.78 -9.59
C MET A 92 -2.69 -5.63 -8.10
N VAL A 93 -1.69 -5.46 -7.23
CA VAL A 93 -1.92 -5.22 -5.79
C VAL A 93 -2.01 -3.73 -5.51
N TRP A 94 -1.00 -2.97 -5.95
CA TRP A 94 -0.78 -1.60 -5.48
C TRP A 94 -1.55 -0.54 -6.28
N LEU A 95 -1.99 -0.81 -7.51
CA LEU A 95 -2.94 0.10 -8.17
C LEU A 95 -4.34 -0.01 -7.56
N GLN A 96 -4.72 -1.21 -7.10
CA GLN A 96 -5.95 -1.41 -6.35
C GLN A 96 -5.92 -0.66 -5.02
N ASP A 97 -4.80 -0.78 -4.32
CA ASP A 97 -4.51 -0.04 -3.10
C ASP A 97 -4.61 1.48 -3.31
N ALA A 98 -3.87 2.03 -4.28
CA ALA A 98 -3.81 3.46 -4.56
C ALA A 98 -5.17 4.08 -4.94
N PHE A 99 -6.01 3.41 -5.76
CA PHE A 99 -7.36 3.94 -6.01
C PHE A 99 -8.24 3.86 -4.75
N GLY A 100 -8.02 2.86 -3.88
CA GLY A 100 -8.68 2.73 -2.59
C GLY A 100 -8.29 3.85 -1.63
N HIS A 101 -7.01 4.20 -1.58
CA HIS A 101 -6.49 5.36 -0.86
C HIS A 101 -7.18 6.65 -1.33
N ALA A 102 -7.10 6.95 -2.62
CA ALA A 102 -7.72 8.13 -3.20
C ALA A 102 -9.25 8.21 -2.93
N ALA A 103 -9.96 7.08 -3.07
CA ALA A 103 -11.40 7.00 -2.77
C ALA A 103 -11.70 7.25 -1.28
N SER A 104 -10.91 6.67 -0.37
CA SER A 104 -11.08 6.86 1.08
C SER A 104 -10.85 8.31 1.50
N LEU A 105 -9.83 8.97 0.97
CA LEU A 105 -9.58 10.39 1.20
C LEU A 105 -10.76 11.24 0.72
N ALA A 106 -11.27 11.00 -0.49
CA ALA A 106 -12.43 11.72 -1.01
C ALA A 106 -13.69 11.56 -0.13
N ALA A 107 -13.88 10.39 0.48
CA ALA A 107 -15.04 10.08 1.32
C ALA A 107 -14.92 10.63 2.75
N ASP A 108 -13.70 10.83 3.23
CA ASP A 108 -13.41 11.24 4.61
C ASP A 108 -13.22 12.75 4.76
N LEU A 109 -12.96 13.46 3.65
CA LEU A 109 -13.02 14.91 3.57
C LEU A 109 -14.44 15.45 3.84
N ASP A 110 -14.55 16.57 4.54
CA ASP A 110 -15.82 17.26 4.75
C ASP A 110 -16.42 17.68 3.41
N PHE A 111 -17.75 17.67 3.30
CA PHE A 111 -18.43 18.00 2.05
C PHE A 111 -18.10 19.42 1.54
N ALA A 112 -17.59 20.32 2.39
CA ALA A 112 -17.13 21.65 2.05
C ALA A 112 -15.77 21.67 1.33
N GLU A 113 -14.92 20.64 1.48
CA GLU A 113 -13.58 20.52 0.88
C GLU A 113 -13.63 20.13 -0.61
N LYS A 114 -14.47 20.82 -1.40
CA LYS A 114 -14.73 20.48 -2.81
C LYS A 114 -13.46 20.33 -3.66
N PRO A 115 -12.45 21.21 -3.56
CA PRO A 115 -11.24 21.07 -4.37
C PRO A 115 -10.44 19.81 -4.02
N LEU A 116 -10.28 19.49 -2.73
CA LEU A 116 -9.55 18.31 -2.28
C LEU A 116 -10.30 17.03 -2.65
N ILE A 117 -11.63 17.01 -2.49
CA ILE A 117 -12.47 15.88 -2.93
C ILE A 117 -12.30 15.65 -4.44
N ALA A 118 -12.38 16.70 -5.25
CA ALA A 118 -12.23 16.59 -6.70
C ALA A 118 -10.83 16.07 -7.10
N LYS A 119 -9.78 16.52 -6.40
CA LYS A 119 -8.40 16.06 -6.61
C LYS A 119 -8.26 14.57 -6.27
N SER A 120 -8.77 14.14 -5.11
CA SER A 120 -8.79 12.72 -4.71
C SER A 120 -9.58 11.85 -5.69
N MET A 121 -10.75 12.29 -6.15
CA MET A 121 -11.54 11.54 -7.15
C MET A 121 -10.84 11.45 -8.52
N ALA A 122 -10.04 12.45 -8.90
CA ALA A 122 -9.24 12.38 -10.12
C ALA A 122 -8.16 11.28 -10.02
N PHE A 123 -7.42 11.24 -8.90
CA PHE A 123 -6.46 10.15 -8.64
C PHE A 123 -7.12 8.78 -8.63
N GLN A 124 -8.28 8.64 -7.97
CA GLN A 124 -9.04 7.39 -7.97
C GLN A 124 -9.30 6.93 -9.41
N LYS A 125 -9.84 7.81 -10.25
CA LYS A 125 -10.15 7.49 -11.65
C LYS A 125 -8.92 7.07 -12.45
N ASP A 126 -7.80 7.77 -12.26
CA ASP A 126 -6.58 7.48 -13.02
C ASP A 126 -5.96 6.14 -12.59
N PHE A 127 -5.94 5.83 -11.30
CA PHE A 127 -5.49 4.54 -10.79
C PHE A 127 -6.43 3.37 -11.15
N GLU A 128 -7.76 3.58 -11.16
CA GLU A 128 -8.71 2.61 -11.71
C GLU A 128 -8.42 2.30 -13.19
N GLY A 129 -8.12 3.33 -13.98
CA GLY A 129 -7.73 3.21 -15.38
C GLY A 129 -6.43 2.41 -15.56
N PHE A 130 -5.43 2.66 -14.71
CA PHE A 130 -4.20 1.89 -14.71
C PHE A 130 -4.42 0.43 -14.30
N TYR A 131 -5.22 0.18 -13.26
CA TYR A 131 -5.53 -1.17 -12.81
C TYR A 131 -6.20 -1.98 -13.94
N LEU A 132 -7.18 -1.41 -14.62
CA LEU A 132 -7.83 -2.06 -15.76
C LEU A 132 -6.84 -2.36 -16.90
N LYS A 133 -5.89 -1.46 -17.14
CA LYS A 133 -4.81 -1.68 -18.11
C LYS A 133 -3.85 -2.80 -17.67
N ALA A 134 -3.54 -2.91 -16.38
CA ALA A 134 -2.71 -3.99 -15.81
C ALA A 134 -3.38 -5.37 -15.97
N VAL A 135 -4.70 -5.44 -15.82
CA VAL A 135 -5.49 -6.66 -16.07
C VAL A 135 -5.29 -7.15 -17.52
N GLU A 136 -5.45 -6.26 -18.50
CA GLU A 136 -5.25 -6.61 -19.91
C GLU A 136 -3.80 -7.01 -20.21
N MET A 137 -2.82 -6.28 -19.67
CA MET A 137 -1.40 -6.59 -19.85
C MET A 137 -1.01 -7.95 -19.26
N THR A 138 -1.60 -8.31 -18.11
CA THR A 138 -1.44 -9.65 -17.52
C THR A 138 -1.96 -10.71 -18.48
N GLY A 139 -3.09 -10.45 -19.15
CA GLY A 139 -3.61 -11.27 -20.23
C GLY A 139 -2.65 -11.42 -21.42
N TYR A 140 -1.90 -10.37 -21.78
CA TYR A 140 -0.95 -10.40 -22.90
C TYR A 140 0.27 -11.29 -22.62
N LEU A 141 0.63 -11.52 -21.36
CA LEU A 141 1.74 -12.41 -20.98
C LEU A 141 1.54 -13.86 -21.42
N ARG A 142 0.30 -14.28 -21.76
CA ARG A 142 0.01 -15.61 -22.34
C ARG A 142 0.71 -15.85 -23.69
N THR A 143 1.09 -14.78 -24.39
CA THR A 143 1.94 -14.84 -25.59
C THR A 143 3.38 -15.29 -25.29
N ARG A 144 3.75 -15.41 -24.00
CA ARG A 144 5.10 -15.64 -23.47
C ARG A 144 6.05 -14.45 -23.66
N LEU A 145 5.59 -13.35 -24.22
CA LEU A 145 6.32 -12.09 -24.25
C LEU A 145 6.23 -11.42 -22.87
N LYS A 146 7.31 -11.52 -22.09
CA LYS A 146 7.37 -11.03 -20.70
C LYS A 146 7.67 -9.53 -20.58
N ASP A 147 8.16 -8.92 -21.65
CA ASP A 147 8.46 -7.48 -21.69
C ASP A 147 8.19 -6.96 -23.10
N PHE A 148 7.61 -5.77 -23.20
CA PHE A 148 7.24 -5.13 -24.46
C PHE A 148 7.12 -3.60 -24.30
N PRO A 149 7.30 -2.81 -25.38
CA PRO A 149 7.35 -1.35 -25.29
C PRO A 149 6.17 -0.69 -24.58
N ALA A 150 4.95 -1.21 -24.78
CA ALA A 150 3.77 -0.67 -24.11
C ALA A 150 3.75 -0.92 -22.60
N LEU A 151 4.34 -2.01 -22.10
CA LEU A 151 4.52 -2.29 -20.68
C LEU A 151 5.48 -1.29 -20.04
N ARG A 152 6.62 -1.02 -20.69
CA ARG A 152 7.59 -0.02 -20.21
C ARG A 152 6.99 1.40 -20.16
N LYS A 153 6.23 1.78 -21.20
CA LYS A 153 5.51 3.07 -21.20
C LYS A 153 4.47 3.13 -20.08
N PHE A 154 3.79 2.01 -19.80
CA PHE A 154 2.82 1.92 -18.73
C PHE A 154 3.45 2.15 -17.35
N HIS A 155 4.58 1.52 -17.03
CA HIS A 155 5.28 1.79 -15.77
C HIS A 155 5.82 3.21 -15.68
N ALA A 156 6.24 3.83 -16.79
CA ALA A 156 6.62 5.23 -16.82
C ALA A 156 5.44 6.17 -16.47
N ASP A 157 4.24 5.85 -16.96
CA ASP A 157 3.00 6.59 -16.67
C ASP A 157 2.57 6.42 -15.21
N ILE A 158 2.61 5.19 -14.69
CA ILE A 158 2.36 4.91 -13.27
C ILE A 158 3.32 5.72 -12.39
N ASN A 159 4.62 5.70 -12.69
CA ASN A 159 5.60 6.43 -11.89
C ASN A 159 5.37 7.95 -11.90
N LEU A 160 4.90 8.52 -13.00
CA LEU A 160 4.56 9.94 -13.04
C LEU A 160 3.35 10.24 -12.14
N GLU A 161 2.24 9.52 -12.34
CA GLU A 161 1.01 9.76 -11.58
C GLU A 161 1.21 9.49 -10.09
N MET A 162 1.90 8.40 -9.74
CA MET A 162 2.18 8.05 -8.36
C MET A 162 3.03 9.09 -7.65
N ARG A 163 4.00 9.71 -8.34
CA ARG A 163 4.78 10.82 -7.75
C ARG A 163 3.90 12.03 -7.47
N VAL A 164 2.96 12.36 -8.35
CA VAL A 164 2.00 13.46 -8.14
C VAL A 164 1.08 13.14 -6.97
N PHE A 165 0.59 11.90 -6.87
CA PHE A 165 -0.23 11.44 -5.75
C PHE A 165 0.53 11.47 -4.42
N MET A 166 1.78 10.99 -4.40
CA MET A 166 2.65 11.08 -3.22
C MET A 166 2.87 12.52 -2.76
N HIS A 167 3.03 13.48 -3.68
CA HIS A 167 3.11 14.90 -3.32
C HIS A 167 1.80 15.42 -2.71
N PHE A 168 0.66 14.97 -3.24
CA PHE A 168 -0.65 15.30 -2.67
C PHE A 168 -0.82 14.71 -1.26
N LEU A 169 -0.38 13.47 -1.02
CA LEU A 169 -0.41 12.86 0.31
C LEU A 169 0.44 13.65 1.31
N SER A 170 1.66 14.07 0.92
CA SER A 170 2.50 14.91 1.77
C SER A 170 1.90 16.30 2.04
N GLU A 171 1.26 16.91 1.04
CA GLU A 171 0.54 18.19 1.20
C GLU A 171 -0.62 18.03 2.20
N LEU A 172 -1.40 16.95 2.07
CA LEU A 172 -2.51 16.66 2.97
C LEU A 172 -2.02 16.38 4.40
N GLU A 173 -0.96 15.59 4.58
CA GLU A 173 -0.30 15.37 5.89
C GLU A 173 0.03 16.70 6.58
N GLU A 174 0.59 17.66 5.85
CA GLU A 174 0.91 18.99 6.40
C GLU A 174 -0.32 19.86 6.70
N PHE A 175 -1.44 19.67 5.98
CA PHE A 175 -2.70 20.33 6.33
C PHE A 175 -3.31 19.74 7.61
N GLU A 176 -3.29 18.41 7.75
CA GLU A 176 -3.75 17.69 8.95
C GLU A 176 -3.00 18.15 10.19
N LEU A 177 -1.67 18.18 10.13
CA LEU A 177 -0.82 18.59 11.25
C LEU A 177 -1.04 20.05 11.68
N ARG A 178 -1.50 20.90 10.76
CA ARG A 178 -1.80 22.32 11.02
C ARG A 178 -3.28 22.60 11.32
N GLY A 179 -4.15 21.59 11.21
CA GLY A 179 -5.60 21.76 11.33
C GLY A 179 -6.19 22.67 10.25
N GLU A 180 -5.63 22.63 9.03
CA GLU A 180 -6.02 23.49 7.90
C GLU A 180 -7.05 22.85 6.96
N VAL A 181 -7.43 21.60 7.20
CA VAL A 181 -8.40 20.84 6.40
C VAL A 181 -9.54 20.33 7.30
N LEU A 182 -10.75 20.32 6.76
CA LEU A 182 -11.94 19.80 7.44
C LEU A 182 -12.23 18.36 6.99
N ASP A 183 -12.15 17.41 7.91
CA ASP A 183 -12.34 15.98 7.63
C ASP A 183 -12.44 15.16 8.94
N ARG A 184 -12.30 13.84 8.80
CA ARG A 184 -12.08 12.88 9.90
C ARG A 184 -10.81 12.04 9.72
N ILE A 185 -9.90 12.52 8.90
CA ILE A 185 -8.63 11.90 8.57
C ILE A 185 -7.68 12.12 9.75
N ASN A 186 -6.75 11.19 9.94
CA ASN A 186 -5.66 11.35 10.91
C ASN A 186 -4.38 11.59 10.11
N PRO A 187 -3.47 12.50 10.53
CA PRO A 187 -2.21 12.75 9.80
C PRO A 187 -1.37 11.50 9.55
N LEU A 188 -1.51 10.46 10.39
CA LEU A 188 -0.87 9.17 10.18
C LEU A 188 -1.33 8.44 8.90
N MET A 189 -2.55 8.71 8.43
CA MET A 189 -3.14 8.08 7.26
C MET A 189 -2.45 8.50 5.95
N PRO A 190 -2.31 9.80 5.61
CA PRO A 190 -1.54 10.19 4.42
C PRO A 190 -0.06 9.78 4.51
N ASP A 191 0.57 9.80 5.70
CA ASP A 191 1.93 9.26 5.88
C ASP A 191 2.01 7.75 5.59
N HIS A 192 1.03 6.98 6.03
CA HIS A 192 0.91 5.54 5.77
C HIS A 192 0.76 5.24 4.29
N MET A 193 -0.22 5.88 3.63
CA MET A 193 -0.45 5.74 2.20
C MET A 193 0.82 6.11 1.42
N TYR A 194 1.47 7.24 1.77
CA TYR A 194 2.70 7.68 1.12
C TYR A 194 3.81 6.63 1.17
N ARG A 195 4.00 5.98 2.33
CA ARG A 195 5.02 4.94 2.50
C ARG A 195 4.71 3.69 1.68
N GLU A 196 3.45 3.37 1.46
CA GLU A 196 3.01 2.26 0.60
C GLU A 196 3.23 2.57 -0.88
N GLU A 197 2.87 3.77 -1.32
CA GLU A 197 3.16 4.21 -2.69
C GLU A 197 4.68 4.24 -2.97
N CYS A 198 5.46 4.70 -1.98
CA CYS A 198 6.92 4.64 -2.03
C CYS A 198 7.43 3.19 -2.12
N TYR A 199 6.85 2.27 -1.35
CA TYR A 199 7.19 0.85 -1.40
C TYR A 199 6.90 0.27 -2.79
N TYR A 200 5.71 0.55 -3.36
CA TYR A 200 5.34 0.10 -4.69
C TYR A 200 6.33 0.59 -5.76
N LEU A 201 6.64 1.89 -5.79
CA LEU A 201 7.63 2.43 -6.74
C LEU A 201 9.03 1.82 -6.51
N SER A 202 9.40 1.52 -5.26
CA SER A 202 10.67 0.83 -4.98
C SER A 202 10.74 -0.57 -5.60
N LYS A 203 9.59 -1.28 -5.70
CA LYS A 203 9.52 -2.60 -6.36
C LYS A 203 9.67 -2.51 -7.86
N LEU A 204 9.00 -1.55 -8.50
CA LEU A 204 9.18 -1.29 -9.93
C LEU A 204 10.62 -0.87 -10.23
N ALA A 205 11.22 -0.02 -9.39
CA ALA A 205 12.60 0.40 -9.55
C ALA A 205 13.60 -0.76 -9.38
N ALA A 206 13.37 -1.67 -8.44
CA ALA A 206 14.21 -2.85 -8.23
C ALA A 206 14.21 -3.82 -9.44
N LEU A 207 13.16 -3.76 -10.26
CA LEU A 207 13.04 -4.52 -11.51
C LEU A 207 13.60 -3.77 -12.73
N GLY A 208 14.03 -2.53 -12.56
CA GLY A 208 14.52 -1.67 -13.64
C GLY A 208 13.42 -1.07 -14.52
N GLU A 209 12.16 -1.15 -14.09
CA GLU A 209 11.02 -0.60 -14.85
C GLU A 209 10.98 0.93 -14.79
N ILE A 210 11.47 1.50 -13.70
CA ILE A 210 11.52 2.94 -13.45
C ILE A 210 12.81 3.31 -12.73
N GLN A 211 13.11 4.61 -12.66
CA GLN A 211 14.18 5.13 -11.80
C GLN A 211 13.77 5.10 -10.32
N SER A 212 14.76 5.04 -9.42
CA SER A 212 14.52 5.10 -7.98
C SER A 212 13.63 6.31 -7.60
N PRO A 213 12.61 6.10 -6.74
CA PRO A 213 11.68 7.16 -6.37
C PRO A 213 12.28 8.25 -5.47
N ASN A 214 13.48 8.06 -4.92
CA ASN A 214 14.12 8.95 -3.94
C ASN A 214 13.24 9.19 -2.70
N CYS A 215 12.55 8.16 -2.24
CA CYS A 215 11.75 8.15 -1.02
C CYS A 215 12.16 6.96 -0.13
N ASP A 216 11.81 7.00 1.16
CA ASP A 216 12.07 5.92 2.12
C ASP A 216 10.75 5.34 2.65
N PRO A 217 10.37 4.11 2.28
CA PRO A 217 9.14 3.48 2.77
C PRO A 217 9.27 3.04 4.24
N THR A 218 10.48 3.05 4.81
CA THR A 218 10.79 2.61 6.18
C THR A 218 10.94 3.76 7.17
N LYS A 219 10.77 5.01 6.71
CA LYS A 219 10.89 6.22 7.54
C LYS A 219 10.00 6.09 8.79
N PRO A 220 10.40 6.69 9.94
CA PRO A 220 9.53 6.74 11.10
C PRO A 220 8.17 7.35 10.76
N ARG A 221 7.10 6.79 11.32
CA ARG A 221 5.74 7.32 11.17
C ARG A 221 5.66 8.74 11.75
N VAL A 222 4.84 9.58 11.15
CA VAL A 222 4.51 10.90 11.70
C VAL A 222 3.88 10.75 13.10
N THR A 223 4.19 11.69 13.98
CA THR A 223 3.56 11.82 15.29
C THR A 223 2.78 13.13 15.29
N GLY A 224 1.45 13.04 15.22
CA GLY A 224 0.55 14.15 15.47
C GLY A 224 0.41 14.46 16.96
#